data_AF-A0A260Z449-F1
#
_entry.id   AF-A0A260Z449-F1
#
_cell.length_a   1.000
_cell.length_b   1.000
_cell.length_c   1.000
_cell.angle_alpha   90.00
_cell.angle_beta   90.00
_cell.angle_gamma   90.00
#
_symmetry.space_group_name_H-M   'P 1'
#
loop_
_entity.id
_entity.type
_entity.pdbx_description
1 polymer ?
#
loop_
_entity_poly.entity_id
_entity_poly.type
_entity_poly.pdbx_seq_one_letter_code
_entity_poly.pdbx_strand_id
1 'polypeptide(L)'
;HAHFYEIDMLEDFRKNGVAIICKSSSSKFKLVLFDKEGGVRMIQESGKRGEAGTQADMFFVPYTVANIQEFNPMKYHLEDKETPIAFHYLDSFEMQTATLLETRKHYIAVYGDNWISDVKYSITFLPVSSGATEQLVEIQNTEKSISIIKKEILHVNSR
;
A
#
# COMPACT_ATOMS: atom_id res chain seq x y z
N HIS A 1 5.08 -21.15 10.57
CA HIS A 1 6.19 -21.40 9.62
C HIS A 1 6.51 -20.14 8.82
N ALA A 2 7.76 -19.97 8.38
CA ALA A 2 8.21 -18.81 7.59
C ALA A 2 8.91 -19.29 6.32
N HIS A 3 8.64 -18.65 5.19
CA HIS A 3 9.41 -18.87 3.96
C HIS A 3 10.17 -17.60 3.60
N PHE A 4 11.41 -17.76 3.15
CA PHE A 4 12.32 -16.67 2.80
C PHE A 4 12.57 -16.64 1.30
N TYR A 5 12.66 -15.45 0.74
CA TYR A 5 12.97 -15.23 -0.66
C TYR A 5 14.06 -14.17 -0.80
N GLU A 6 14.89 -14.35 -1.83
CA GLU A 6 15.84 -13.35 -2.30
C GLU A 6 15.29 -12.74 -3.59
N ILE A 7 15.33 -11.42 -3.69
CA ILE A 7 14.95 -10.67 -4.88
C ILE A 7 16.19 -9.92 -5.36
N ASP A 8 16.58 -10.14 -6.61
CA ASP A 8 17.62 -9.37 -7.26
C ASP A 8 17.02 -8.12 -7.94
N MET A 9 17.22 -6.95 -7.33
CA MET A 9 16.67 -5.70 -7.82
C MET A 9 17.57 -5.09 -8.88
N LEU A 10 17.09 -5.07 -10.13
CA LEU A 10 17.78 -4.49 -11.28
C LEU A 10 17.44 -3.02 -11.47
N GLU A 11 18.38 -2.27 -12.07
CA GLU A 11 18.23 -0.83 -12.30
C GLU A 11 17.02 -0.51 -13.19
N ASP A 12 16.73 -1.35 -14.19
CA ASP A 12 15.59 -1.12 -15.08
C ASP A 12 14.24 -1.22 -14.37
N PHE A 13 14.12 -2.05 -13.34
CA PHE A 13 12.91 -2.10 -12.50
C PHE A 13 12.87 -0.93 -11.50
N ARG A 14 14.03 -0.45 -11.06
CA ARG A 14 14.13 0.64 -10.08
C ARG A 14 13.60 1.96 -10.63
N LYS A 15 13.85 2.25 -11.90
CA LYS A 15 13.46 3.51 -12.56
C LYS A 15 11.96 3.80 -12.41
N ASN A 16 11.11 2.78 -12.62
CA ASN A 16 9.66 2.92 -12.54
C ASN A 16 9.10 2.51 -11.17
N GLY A 17 9.89 1.77 -10.39
CA GLY A 17 9.47 1.20 -9.12
C GLY A 17 8.86 -0.19 -9.27
N VAL A 18 8.60 -0.81 -8.12
CA VAL A 18 8.12 -2.19 -8.00
C VAL A 18 7.09 -2.30 -6.89
N ALA A 19 6.19 -3.27 -7.02
CA ALA A 19 5.30 -3.70 -5.95
C ALA A 19 5.61 -5.15 -5.57
N ILE A 20 5.64 -5.44 -4.27
CA ILE A 20 5.67 -6.80 -3.73
C ILE A 20 4.27 -7.08 -3.22
N ILE A 21 3.60 -8.06 -3.85
CA ILE A 21 2.20 -8.38 -3.57
C ILE A 21 2.15 -9.82 -3.09
N CYS A 22 1.65 -10.04 -1.87
CA CYS A 22 1.44 -11.37 -1.32
C CYS A 22 -0.06 -11.57 -1.04
N LYS A 23 -0.61 -12.69 -1.49
CA LYS A 23 -2.06 -13.00 -1.42
C LYS A 23 -2.29 -14.41 -0.90
N SER A 24 -3.32 -14.59 -0.08
CA SER A 24 -3.82 -15.91 0.33
C SER A 24 -5.34 -15.95 0.24
N SER A 25 -5.90 -17.11 -0.10
CA SER A 25 -7.36 -17.27 -0.12
C SER A 25 -7.99 -17.31 1.28
N SER A 26 -7.24 -17.70 2.31
CA SER A 26 -7.82 -17.97 3.63
C SER A 26 -6.89 -17.75 4.82
N SER A 27 -5.59 -17.57 4.60
CA SER A 27 -4.60 -17.54 5.69
C SER A 27 -4.19 -16.12 6.03
N LYS A 28 -4.07 -15.80 7.33
CA LYS A 28 -3.40 -14.58 7.76
C LYS A 28 -1.88 -14.78 7.80
N PHE A 29 -1.14 -13.76 7.41
CA PHE A 29 0.31 -13.77 7.36
C PHE A 29 0.88 -12.35 7.50
N LYS A 30 2.19 -12.29 7.72
CA LYS A 30 2.97 -11.05 7.69
C LYS A 30 4.00 -11.12 6.57
N LEU A 31 4.08 -10.09 5.75
CA LEU A 31 5.13 -9.88 4.77
C LEU A 31 6.21 -8.99 5.39
N VAL A 32 7.45 -9.45 5.39
CA VAL A 32 8.57 -8.79 6.06
C VAL A 32 9.67 -8.51 5.04
N LEU A 33 10.19 -7.29 5.02
CA LEU A 33 11.36 -6.88 4.25
C LEU A 33 12.52 -6.60 5.20
N PHE A 34 13.70 -7.13 4.88
CA PHE A 34 14.91 -6.93 5.64
C PHE A 34 15.80 -5.83 5.05
N ASP A 35 16.56 -5.14 5.90
CA ASP A 35 17.63 -4.24 5.47
C ASP A 35 18.91 -5.02 5.08
N LYS A 36 19.98 -4.28 4.76
CA LYS A 36 21.26 -4.85 4.34
C LYS A 36 22.04 -5.55 5.47
N GLU A 37 21.69 -5.26 6.72
CA GLU A 37 22.32 -5.80 7.94
C GLU A 37 21.52 -7.00 8.48
N GLY A 38 20.42 -7.36 7.83
CA GLY A 38 19.50 -8.43 8.25
C GLY A 38 18.47 -7.98 9.29
N GLY A 39 18.41 -6.69 9.60
CA GLY A 39 17.38 -6.10 10.45
C GLY A 39 16.03 -6.04 9.74
N VAL A 40 14.95 -5.98 10.51
CA VAL A 40 13.61 -5.80 9.96
C VAL A 40 13.42 -4.35 9.55
N ARG A 41 13.24 -4.10 8.25
CA ARG A 41 13.01 -2.76 7.69
C ARG A 41 11.52 -2.41 7.65
N MET A 42 10.68 -3.37 7.26
CA MET A 42 9.25 -3.15 7.07
C MET A 42 8.47 -4.45 7.32
N ILE A 43 7.31 -4.32 7.96
CA ILE A 43 6.36 -5.42 8.16
C ILE A 43 5.00 -4.96 7.66
N GLN A 44 4.34 -5.78 6.86
CA GLN A 44 2.96 -5.58 6.42
C GLN A 44 2.12 -6.79 6.84
N GLU A 45 1.09 -6.55 7.64
CA GLU A 45 0.12 -7.59 8.01
C GLU A 45 -0.90 -7.79 6.89
N SER A 46 -1.30 -9.04 6.65
CA SER A 46 -2.31 -9.33 5.63
C SER A 46 -3.70 -8.86 6.10
N GLY A 47 -4.28 -7.91 5.36
CA GLY A 47 -5.66 -7.45 5.57
C GLY A 47 -6.66 -8.23 4.73
N LYS A 48 -7.95 -8.22 5.11
CA LYS A 48 -9.01 -8.88 4.34
C LYS A 48 -9.34 -8.06 3.08
N ARG A 49 -9.46 -8.71 1.93
CA ARG A 49 -9.84 -8.09 0.64
C ARG A 49 -11.11 -8.73 0.09
N GLY A 50 -12.22 -8.55 0.81
CA GLY A 50 -13.53 -9.10 0.42
C GLY A 50 -13.51 -10.63 0.31
N GLU A 51 -14.05 -11.15 -0.80
CA GLU A 51 -14.07 -12.59 -1.11
C GLU A 51 -12.73 -13.13 -1.64
N ALA A 52 -11.81 -12.25 -2.04
CA ALA A 52 -10.51 -12.64 -2.60
C ALA A 52 -9.51 -13.17 -1.54
N GLY A 53 -9.89 -13.16 -0.26
CA GLY A 53 -9.08 -13.64 0.85
C GLY A 53 -8.31 -12.51 1.55
N THR A 54 -7.04 -12.73 1.83
CA THR A 54 -6.15 -11.80 2.53
C THR A 54 -4.98 -11.36 1.65
N GLN A 55 -4.46 -10.16 1.89
CA GLN A 55 -3.39 -9.57 1.08
C GLN A 55 -2.51 -8.64 1.91
N ALA A 56 -1.21 -8.66 1.64
CA ALA A 56 -0.25 -7.66 2.12
C ALA A 56 0.60 -7.16 0.95
N ASP A 57 0.75 -5.85 0.85
CA ASP A 57 1.43 -5.18 -0.26
C ASP A 57 2.52 -4.23 0.25
N MET A 58 3.64 -4.18 -0.47
CA MET A 58 4.68 -3.17 -0.31
C MET A 58 4.93 -2.47 -1.64
N PHE A 59 4.77 -1.16 -1.67
CA PHE A 59 5.00 -0.34 -2.86
C PHE A 59 6.31 0.42 -2.73
N PHE A 60 7.18 0.27 -3.73
CA PHE A 60 8.44 1.00 -3.84
C PHE A 60 8.48 1.74 -5.17
N VAL A 61 7.84 2.90 -5.20
CA VAL A 61 7.62 3.71 -6.40
C VAL A 61 8.16 5.14 -6.23
N PRO A 62 8.52 5.83 -7.33
CA PRO A 62 9.11 7.17 -7.28
C PRO A 62 8.10 8.30 -7.04
N TYR A 63 6.92 7.97 -6.51
CA TYR A 63 5.82 8.90 -6.27
C TYR A 63 5.08 8.53 -4.98
N THR A 64 4.30 9.48 -4.46
CA THR A 64 3.50 9.29 -3.25
C THR A 64 2.40 8.26 -3.49
N VAL A 65 2.25 7.32 -2.56
CA VAL A 65 1.16 6.32 -2.58
C VAL A 65 0.14 6.72 -1.54
N ALA A 66 -1.11 6.89 -1.97
CA ALA A 66 -2.24 7.08 -1.06
C ALA A 66 -2.80 5.72 -0.66
N ASN A 67 -3.06 5.52 0.64
CA ASN A 67 -3.69 4.33 1.18
C ASN A 67 -4.86 4.73 2.07
N ILE A 68 -5.93 3.94 2.05
CA ILE A 68 -7.04 4.03 2.98
C ILE A 68 -7.05 2.70 3.73
N GLN A 69 -6.75 2.75 5.03
CA GLN A 69 -6.70 1.54 5.84
C GLN A 69 -8.10 0.99 6.16
N GLU A 70 -8.12 -0.26 6.65
CA GLU A 70 -9.36 -0.97 6.98
C GLU A 70 -10.22 -0.16 7.96
N PHE A 71 -11.46 0.07 7.54
CA PHE A 71 -12.41 0.95 8.23
C PHE A 71 -13.31 0.14 9.17
N ASN A 72 -13.54 0.64 10.39
CA ASN A 72 -14.52 0.07 11.32
C ASN A 72 -15.76 0.97 11.45
N PRO A 73 -16.85 0.69 10.70
CA PRO A 73 -18.05 1.53 10.65
C PRO A 73 -18.71 1.75 12.01
N MET A 74 -18.65 0.76 12.90
CA MET A 74 -19.34 0.82 14.19
C MET A 74 -18.72 1.82 15.14
N LYS A 75 -17.39 2.00 15.10
CA LYS A 75 -16.70 2.97 15.96
C LYS A 75 -17.15 4.40 15.66
N TYR A 76 -17.18 4.77 14.38
CA TYR A 76 -17.53 6.12 13.96
C TYR A 76 -19.01 6.43 14.17
N HIS A 77 -19.92 5.48 13.92
CA HIS A 77 -21.34 5.69 14.18
C HIS A 77 -21.69 5.93 15.67
N LEU A 78 -20.80 5.53 16.59
CA LEU A 78 -20.92 5.82 18.01
C LEU A 78 -20.37 7.20 18.40
N GLU A 79 -19.34 7.67 17.70
CA GLU A 79 -18.61 8.92 18.00
C GLU A 79 -19.18 10.14 17.25
N ASP A 80 -19.62 9.98 16.00
CA ASP A 80 -20.22 11.00 15.15
C ASP A 80 -21.35 10.41 14.28
N LYS A 81 -22.57 10.91 14.49
CA LYS A 81 -23.78 10.45 13.78
C LYS A 81 -24.21 11.39 12.66
N GLU A 82 -23.66 12.59 12.61
CA GLU A 82 -24.06 13.61 11.64
C GLU A 82 -23.27 13.49 10.35
N THR A 83 -21.97 13.16 10.45
CA THR A 83 -21.12 12.96 9.27
C THR A 83 -21.48 11.66 8.55
N PRO A 84 -21.77 11.70 7.23
CA PRO A 84 -22.04 10.48 6.48
C PRO A 84 -20.85 9.53 6.53
N ILE A 85 -21.11 8.24 6.76
CA ILE A 85 -20.07 7.23 7.01
C ILE A 85 -19.02 7.13 5.90
N ALA A 86 -19.39 7.50 4.67
CA ALA A 86 -18.50 7.58 3.51
C ALA A 86 -17.32 8.55 3.73
N PHE A 87 -17.50 9.63 4.51
CA PHE A 87 -16.43 10.60 4.78
C PHE A 87 -15.47 10.12 5.86
N HIS A 88 -15.90 9.31 6.82
CA HIS A 88 -15.01 8.74 7.84
C HIS A 88 -13.99 7.74 7.27
N TYR A 89 -14.18 7.23 6.04
CA TYR A 89 -13.13 6.48 5.34
C TYR A 89 -11.89 7.35 5.07
N LEU A 90 -12.06 8.68 4.95
CA LEU A 90 -10.93 9.60 4.77
C LEU A 90 -10.15 9.81 6.07
N ASP A 91 -10.68 9.42 7.24
CA ASP A 91 -9.96 9.53 8.51
C ASP A 91 -8.80 8.51 8.60
N SER A 92 -8.88 7.40 7.84
CA SER A 92 -7.80 6.42 7.69
C SER A 92 -6.95 6.64 6.43
N PHE A 93 -7.12 7.79 5.77
CA PHE A 93 -6.32 8.16 4.61
C PHE A 93 -4.90 8.55 5.04
N GLU A 94 -3.93 7.85 4.47
CA GLU A 94 -2.52 8.09 4.69
C GLU A 94 -1.79 8.23 3.36
N MET A 95 -0.87 9.19 3.30
CA MET A 95 0.07 9.32 2.20
C MET A 95 1.41 8.74 2.61
N GLN A 96 1.86 7.71 1.91
CA GLN A 96 3.19 7.16 2.05
C GLN A 96 4.14 7.85 1.06
N THR A 97 5.22 8.43 1.59
CA THR A 97 6.25 9.10 0.78
C THR A 97 6.90 8.15 -0.24
N ALA A 98 7.19 8.70 -1.41
CA ALA A 98 7.94 8.03 -2.47
C ALA A 98 9.21 7.35 -1.93
N THR A 99 9.35 6.05 -2.18
CA THR A 99 10.47 5.24 -1.72
C THR A 99 10.82 4.23 -2.79
N LEU A 100 12.10 4.07 -3.13
CA LEU A 100 12.57 3.04 -4.05
C LEU A 100 13.35 1.95 -3.33
N LEU A 101 13.35 0.73 -3.88
CA LEU A 101 14.33 -0.28 -3.50
C LEU A 101 15.67 0.03 -4.21
N GLU A 102 16.74 -0.13 -3.46
CA GLU A 102 18.11 -0.02 -3.98
C GLU A 102 18.40 -1.15 -4.97
N THR A 103 19.28 -0.88 -5.93
CA THR A 103 19.76 -1.85 -6.92
C THR A 103 20.72 -2.85 -6.25
N ARG A 104 20.15 -3.85 -5.56
CA ARG A 104 20.86 -4.90 -4.83
C ARG A 104 19.95 -6.11 -4.61
N LYS A 105 20.51 -7.16 -4.01
CA LYS A 105 19.72 -8.25 -3.43
C LYS A 105 18.96 -7.77 -2.20
N HIS A 106 17.66 -8.06 -2.14
CA HIS A 106 16.81 -7.86 -0.98
C HIS A 106 16.29 -9.19 -0.47
N TYR A 107 16.14 -9.29 0.84
CA TYR A 107 15.56 -10.46 1.48
C TYR A 107 14.17 -10.12 1.98
N ILE A 108 13.24 -11.03 1.72
CA ILE A 108 11.88 -10.94 2.23
C ILE A 108 11.48 -12.26 2.88
N ALA A 109 10.52 -12.19 3.79
CA ALA A 109 9.92 -13.38 4.38
C ALA A 109 8.41 -13.23 4.48
N VAL A 110 7.72 -14.36 4.36
CA VAL A 110 6.29 -14.48 4.64
C VAL A 110 6.14 -15.37 5.86
N TYR A 111 5.62 -14.79 6.94
CA TYR A 111 5.36 -15.47 8.19
C TYR A 111 3.87 -15.78 8.31
N GLY A 112 3.53 -17.05 8.51
CA GLY A 112 2.16 -17.40 8.85
C GLY A 112 1.80 -17.07 10.28
N ASP A 113 0.59 -16.54 10.47
CA ASP A 113 0.03 -16.34 11.83
C ASP A 113 -0.45 -17.65 12.46
N ASN A 114 -0.59 -18.73 11.69
CA ASN A 114 -0.96 -20.05 12.20
C ASN A 114 0.28 -20.90 12.54
N TRP A 115 0.27 -21.51 13.73
CA TRP A 115 1.31 -22.44 14.17
C TRP A 115 1.01 -23.90 13.76
N ILE A 116 -0.25 -24.21 13.41
CA ILE A 116 -0.74 -25.58 13.15
C ILE A 116 -0.67 -25.95 11.66
N SER A 117 -0.80 -24.97 10.76
CA SER A 117 -0.88 -25.22 9.32
C SER A 117 -0.01 -24.26 8.52
N ASP A 118 0.59 -24.79 7.45
CA ASP A 118 1.33 -23.98 6.50
C ASP A 118 0.40 -23.02 5.74
N VAL A 119 0.89 -21.80 5.56
CA VAL A 119 0.17 -20.77 4.82
C VAL A 119 0.25 -21.09 3.34
N LYS A 120 -0.92 -21.19 2.70
CA LYS A 120 -1.02 -21.24 1.24
C LYS A 120 -1.16 -19.82 0.73
N TYR A 121 -0.17 -19.34 -0.01
CA TYR A 121 -0.15 -18.01 -0.58
C TYR A 121 0.57 -17.98 -1.92
N SER A 122 0.36 -16.91 -2.67
CA SER A 122 1.20 -16.52 -3.80
C SER A 122 1.91 -15.21 -3.46
N ILE A 123 3.15 -15.09 -3.90
CA ILE A 123 3.92 -13.86 -3.81
C ILE A 123 4.39 -13.47 -5.20
N THR A 124 4.24 -12.19 -5.53
CA THR A 124 4.59 -11.65 -6.84
C THR A 124 5.47 -10.42 -6.66
N PHE A 125 6.59 -10.42 -7.35
CA PHE A 125 7.39 -9.22 -7.58
C PHE A 125 6.95 -8.59 -8.90
N LEU A 126 6.37 -7.39 -8.84
CA LEU A 126 5.73 -6.76 -9.98
C LEU A 126 6.42 -5.42 -10.30
N PRO A 127 7.26 -5.37 -11.35
CA PRO A 127 7.76 -4.12 -11.90
C PRO A 127 6.63 -3.25 -12.41
N VAL A 128 6.67 -1.96 -12.08
CA VAL A 128 5.70 -1.00 -12.59
C VAL A 128 5.96 -0.77 -14.07
N SER A 129 4.89 -0.82 -14.87
CA SER A 129 4.94 -0.55 -16.30
C SER A 129 5.45 0.87 -16.56
N SER A 130 6.34 1.03 -17.54
CA SER A 130 6.78 2.35 -18.00
C SER A 130 5.62 3.20 -18.53
N GLY A 131 4.52 2.57 -18.97
CA GLY A 131 3.31 3.27 -19.39
C GLY A 131 2.53 3.91 -18.25
N ALA A 132 2.78 3.52 -16.99
CA ALA A 132 2.05 4.02 -15.82
C ALA A 132 2.25 5.53 -15.57
N THR A 133 3.32 6.11 -16.13
CA THR A 133 3.65 7.52 -15.97
C THR A 133 2.58 8.44 -16.57
N GLU A 134 1.95 8.03 -17.67
CA GLU A 134 0.92 8.85 -18.34
C GLU A 134 -0.30 9.03 -17.44
N GLN A 135 -0.84 7.94 -16.88
CA GLN A 135 -1.98 8.01 -15.97
C GLN A 135 -1.62 8.75 -14.68
N LEU A 136 -0.39 8.61 -14.21
CA LEU A 136 0.08 9.34 -13.04
C LEU A 136 0.11 10.86 -13.27
N VAL A 137 0.60 11.31 -14.43
CA VAL A 137 0.60 12.73 -14.79
C VAL A 137 -0.83 13.26 -14.92
N GLU A 138 -1.74 12.47 -15.49
CA GLU A 138 -3.16 12.82 -15.59
C GLU A 138 -3.81 13.00 -14.21
N ILE A 139 -3.55 12.09 -13.28
CA ILE A 139 -4.03 12.18 -11.88
C ILE A 139 -3.49 13.45 -11.23
N GLN A 140 -2.17 13.70 -11.31
CA GLN A 140 -1.55 14.88 -10.70
C GLN A 140 -2.07 16.20 -11.28
N ASN A 141 -2.32 16.24 -12.59
CA ASN A 141 -2.91 17.43 -13.23
C ASN A 141 -4.35 17.65 -12.76
N THR A 142 -5.12 16.57 -12.63
CA THR A 142 -6.48 16.62 -12.08
C THR A 142 -6.48 17.12 -10.64
N GLU A 143 -5.58 16.61 -9.79
CA GLU A 143 -5.43 17.05 -8.39
C GLU A 143 -5.07 18.55 -8.29
N LYS A 144 -4.19 19.03 -9.16
CA LYS A 144 -3.86 20.47 -9.23
C LYS A 144 -5.08 21.31 -9.60
N SER A 145 -5.85 20.90 -10.60
CA SER A 145 -7.08 21.59 -11.01
C SER A 145 -8.11 21.62 -9.88
N ILE A 146 -8.34 20.50 -9.20
CA ILE A 146 -9.26 20.42 -8.05
C ILE A 146 -8.77 21.32 -6.91
N SER A 147 -7.46 21.34 -6.65
CA SER A 147 -6.86 22.18 -5.61
C SER A 147 -7.05 23.68 -5.85
N ILE A 148 -7.05 24.11 -7.12
CA ILE A 148 -7.33 25.51 -7.50
C ILE A 148 -8.79 25.83 -7.21
N ILE A 149 -9.73 25.00 -7.69
CA ILE A 149 -11.17 25.18 -7.46
C ILE A 149 -11.48 25.24 -5.96
N LYS A 150 -10.87 24.37 -5.15
CA LYS A 150 -11.03 24.39 -3.69
C LYS A 150 -10.63 25.73 -3.08
N LYS A 151 -9.51 26.32 -3.52
CA LYS A 151 -9.05 27.64 -3.03
C LYS A 151 -10.03 28.74 -3.40
N GLU A 152 -10.58 28.70 -4.62
CA GLU A 152 -11.57 29.68 -5.08
C GLU A 152 -12.87 29.62 -4.26
N ILE A 153 -13.40 28.42 -4.00
CA ILE A 153 -14.60 28.23 -3.18
C ILE A 153 -14.39 28.75 -1.76
N LEU A 154 -13.26 28.45 -1.14
CA LEU A 154 -12.92 28.95 0.21
C LEU A 154 -12.80 30.47 0.23
N HIS A 155 -12.27 31.09 -0.83
CA HIS A 155 -12.19 32.55 -0.94
C HIS A 155 -13.58 33.19 -1.04
N VAL A 156 -14.49 32.60 -1.83
CA VAL A 156 -15.87 33.09 -1.98
C VAL A 156 -16.65 32.99 -0.67
N ASN A 157 -16.52 31.89 0.08
CA ASN A 157 -17.24 31.69 1.35
C ASN A 157 -16.68 32.53 2.52
N SER A 158 -15.56 33.23 2.33
CA SER A 158 -14.96 34.12 3.33
C SER A 158 -15.37 35.60 3.17
N ARG A 159 -16.21 35.91 2.18
CA ARG A 159 -16.82 37.22 1.95
C ARG A 159 -18.30 37.19 2.32
#